data_AF-A0A7C4FSI0-F1
#
_entry.id   AF-A0A7C4FSI0-F1
#
_cell.length_a   1.000
_cell.length_b   1.000
_cell.length_c   1.000
_cell.angle_alpha   90.00
_cell.angle_beta   90.00
_cell.angle_gamma   90.00
#
_symmetry.space_group_name_H-M   'P 1'
#
loop_
_entity.id
_entity.type
_entity.pdbx_description
1 polymer ?
#
loop_
_entity_poly.entity_id
_entity_poly.type
_entity_poly.pdbx_seq_one_letter_code
_entity_poly.pdbx_strand_id
1 'polypeptide(L)'
;MKEFEHINATSINETLSLIKEEPDTSIIAGGTDLLPRMKIRLTTPKRLVNIKTVPNINQISFDEVSGLRIGVLALLDDIEKNAIIQKNILFYLNVLVRSQFLRSEIWEQ
;
A
#
# COMPACT_ATOMS: atom_id res chain seq x y z
N MET A 1 9.15 18.40 -8.05
CA MET A 1 7.94 18.23 -7.24
C MET A 1 7.70 19.51 -6.47
N LYS A 2 6.46 19.79 -6.04
CA LYS A 2 6.21 20.83 -5.02
C LYS A 2 6.85 20.38 -3.69
N GLU A 3 7.17 21.33 -2.83
CA GLU A 3 7.57 21.05 -1.46
C GLU A 3 6.38 20.43 -0.69
N PHE A 4 6.68 19.48 0.19
CA PHE A 4 5.72 18.79 1.03
C PHE A 4 6.35 18.41 2.37
N GLU A 5 5.53 18.35 3.41
CA GLU A 5 5.89 17.79 4.70
C GLU A 5 5.90 16.25 4.63
N HIS A 6 6.84 15.59 5.32
CA HIS A 6 6.89 14.14 5.40
C HIS A 6 6.98 13.67 6.85
N ILE A 7 5.95 12.95 7.32
CA ILE A 7 5.82 12.51 8.70
C ILE A 7 5.78 10.97 8.75
N ASN A 8 6.51 10.37 9.68
CA ASN A 8 6.42 8.94 9.98
C ASN A 8 5.39 8.72 11.09
N ALA A 9 4.26 8.11 10.77
CA ALA A 9 3.26 7.78 11.78
C ALA A 9 3.68 6.53 12.58
N THR A 10 3.45 6.55 13.88
CA THR A 10 3.73 5.46 14.81
C THR A 10 2.50 4.60 15.10
N SER A 11 1.31 5.10 14.77
CA SER A 11 0.05 4.38 14.96
C SER A 11 -1.02 4.74 13.91
N ILE A 12 -2.07 3.92 13.81
CA ILE A 12 -3.25 4.23 12.99
C ILE A 12 -3.93 5.50 13.50
N ASN A 13 -4.08 5.65 14.81
CA ASN A 13 -4.73 6.81 15.41
C ASN A 13 -3.97 8.10 15.08
N GLU A 14 -2.64 8.09 15.19
CA GLU A 14 -1.82 9.23 14.79
C GLU A 14 -1.95 9.52 13.29
N THR A 15 -1.93 8.49 12.44
CA THR A 15 -2.17 8.64 11.00
C THR A 15 -3.49 9.38 10.73
N LEU A 16 -4.56 8.98 11.42
CA LEU A 16 -5.89 9.61 11.28
C LEU A 16 -5.90 11.05 11.81
N SER A 17 -5.19 11.34 12.89
CA SER A 17 -5.04 12.71 13.41
C SER A 17 -4.31 13.61 12.42
N LEU A 18 -3.18 13.15 11.87
CA LEU A 18 -2.39 13.90 10.89
C LEU A 18 -3.16 14.21 9.61
N ILE A 19 -4.05 13.30 9.17
CA ILE A 19 -4.94 13.52 8.02
C ILE A 19 -6.01 14.57 8.35
N LYS A 20 -6.53 14.59 9.59
CA LYS A 20 -7.51 15.59 10.02
C LYS A 20 -6.91 16.99 10.13
N GLU A 21 -5.65 17.09 10.55
CA GLU A 21 -4.94 18.36 10.73
C GLU A 21 -4.60 19.05 9.41
N GLU A 22 -4.25 18.29 8.36
CA GLU A 22 -4.00 18.82 7.02
C GLU A 22 -4.82 18.02 6.00
N PRO A 23 -5.95 18.56 5.49
CA PRO A 23 -6.79 17.87 4.53
C PRO A 23 -6.07 17.49 3.22
N ASP A 24 -5.01 18.22 2.83
CA ASP A 24 -4.19 17.91 1.65
C ASP A 24 -3.04 16.94 1.99
N THR A 25 -3.38 15.87 2.71
CA THR A 25 -2.48 14.79 3.12
C THR A 25 -2.68 13.57 2.23
N SER A 26 -1.58 13.00 1.74
CA SER A 26 -1.57 11.66 1.14
C SER A 26 -0.85 10.67 2.04
N ILE A 27 -1.39 9.46 2.13
CA ILE A 27 -0.72 8.34 2.82
C ILE A 27 0.30 7.73 1.87
N ILE A 28 1.49 7.40 2.37
CA ILE A 28 2.52 6.73 1.60
C ILE A 28 3.00 5.45 2.31
N ALA A 29 3.17 4.39 1.51
CA ALA A 29 3.83 3.15 1.92
C ALA A 29 5.11 2.95 1.10
N GLY A 30 5.08 2.07 0.09
CA GLY A 30 6.22 1.83 -0.82
C GLY A 30 6.48 2.98 -1.81
N GLY A 31 5.49 3.82 -2.09
CA GLY A 31 5.62 4.98 -2.97
C GLY A 31 5.61 4.67 -4.47
N THR A 32 5.41 3.42 -4.88
CA THR A 32 5.45 2.97 -6.29
C THR A 32 4.43 3.67 -7.19
N ASP A 33 3.23 3.99 -6.68
CA ASP A 33 2.21 4.74 -7.43
C ASP A 33 2.29 6.26 -7.18
N LEU A 34 2.32 6.65 -5.90
CA LEU A 34 2.20 8.05 -5.50
C LEU A 34 3.40 8.90 -5.97
N LEU A 35 4.63 8.42 -5.82
CA LEU A 35 5.81 9.23 -6.14
C LEU A 35 5.94 9.52 -7.64
N PRO A 36 5.72 8.57 -8.58
CA PRO A 36 5.64 8.88 -10.00
C PRO A 36 4.56 9.92 -10.33
N ARG A 37 3.36 9.80 -9.75
CA ARG A 37 2.27 10.77 -9.94
C ARG A 37 2.65 12.17 -9.45
N MET A 38 3.38 12.26 -8.35
CA MET A 38 3.92 13.54 -7.85
C MET A 38 5.00 14.11 -8.77
N LYS A 39 5.89 13.28 -9.35
CA LYS A 39 6.92 13.71 -10.29
C LYS A 39 6.32 14.42 -11.51
N ILE A 40 5.26 13.85 -12.08
CA ILE A 40 4.52 14.45 -13.22
C ILE A 40 3.48 15.50 -12.79
N ARG A 41 3.43 15.84 -11.49
CA ARG A 41 2.51 16.82 -10.89
C ARG A 41 1.02 16.49 -11.07
N LEU A 42 0.69 15.23 -11.28
CA LEU A 42 -0.70 14.74 -11.29
C LEU A 42 -1.30 14.72 -9.88
N THR A 43 -0.46 14.64 -8.85
CA THR A 43 -0.86 14.70 -7.44
C THR A 43 0.16 15.54 -6.69
N THR A 44 -0.29 16.53 -5.92
CA THR A 44 0.60 17.49 -5.25
C THR A 44 0.17 17.72 -3.81
N PRO A 45 0.24 16.69 -2.94
CA PRO A 45 -0.18 16.83 -1.56
C PRO A 45 0.76 17.77 -0.81
N LYS A 46 0.25 18.46 0.20
CA LYS A 46 1.07 19.27 1.11
C LYS A 46 1.79 18.40 2.14
N ARG A 47 1.24 17.24 2.48
CA ARG A 47 1.81 16.31 3.46
C ARG A 47 1.79 14.88 2.96
N LEU A 48 2.88 14.16 3.23
CA LEU A 48 2.97 12.72 3.10
C LEU A 48 3.06 12.09 4.50
N VAL A 49 2.15 11.19 4.81
CA VAL A 49 2.19 10.40 6.05
C VAL A 49 2.65 8.98 5.71
N ASN A 50 3.88 8.65 6.10
CA ASN A 50 4.45 7.33 5.94
C ASN A 50 3.88 6.38 7.00
N ILE A 51 3.19 5.34 6.54
CA ILE A 51 2.59 4.32 7.40
C ILE A 51 3.48 3.09 7.59
N LYS A 52 4.63 2.98 6.89
CA LYS A 52 5.55 1.82 7.03
C LYS A 52 6.11 1.66 8.44
N THR A 53 6.08 2.72 9.24
CA THR A 53 6.52 2.74 10.64
C THR A 53 5.42 2.33 11.62
N VAL A 54 4.17 2.16 11.16
CA VAL A 54 3.06 1.68 11.99
C VAL A 54 3.19 0.16 12.16
N PRO A 55 3.26 -0.36 13.41
CA PRO A 55 3.43 -1.78 13.64
C PRO A 55 2.16 -2.57 13.36
N ASN A 56 2.31 -3.86 13.07
CA ASN A 56 1.23 -4.86 13.03
C ASN A 56 0.12 -4.63 11.98
N ILE A 57 0.35 -3.80 10.96
CA ILE A 57 -0.61 -3.58 9.85
C ILE A 57 -0.26 -4.32 8.56
N ASN A 58 0.69 -5.25 8.61
CA ASN A 58 1.14 -6.10 7.48
C ASN A 58 0.69 -7.57 7.60
N GLN A 59 -0.05 -7.92 8.65
CA GLN A 59 -0.39 -9.31 8.97
C GLN A 59 -1.38 -9.92 7.97
N ILE A 60 -1.18 -11.20 7.64
CA ILE A 60 -2.11 -12.02 6.86
C ILE A 60 -2.62 -13.11 7.77
N SER A 61 -3.94 -13.23 7.92
CA SER A 61 -4.57 -14.23 8.78
C SER A 61 -5.85 -14.77 8.15
N PHE A 62 -6.23 -15.99 8.52
CA PHE A 62 -7.49 -16.58 8.13
C PHE A 62 -8.17 -17.19 9.35
N ASP A 63 -9.48 -17.02 9.41
CA ASP A 63 -10.35 -17.60 10.41
C ASP A 63 -11.61 -18.11 9.71
N GLU A 64 -12.14 -19.25 10.14
CA GLU A 64 -13.25 -19.90 9.44
C GLU A 64 -14.56 -19.08 9.50
N VAL A 65 -14.71 -18.23 10.52
CA VAL A 65 -15.90 -17.40 10.72
C VAL A 65 -15.76 -16.04 10.04
N SER A 66 -14.59 -15.40 10.16
CA SER A 66 -14.31 -14.03 9.69
C SER A 66 -13.57 -13.96 8.35
N GLY A 67 -13.13 -15.10 7.81
CA GLY A 67 -12.50 -15.22 6.51
C GLY A 67 -11.04 -14.75 6.46
N LEU A 68 -10.57 -14.48 5.24
CA LEU A 68 -9.21 -14.02 4.98
C LEU A 68 -9.07 -12.53 5.27
N ARG A 69 -8.10 -12.16 6.11
CA ARG A 69 -7.67 -10.80 6.38
C ARG A 69 -6.25 -10.60 5.85
N ILE A 70 -6.08 -9.53 5.08
CA ILE A 70 -4.79 -9.10 4.53
C ILE A 70 -4.51 -7.68 5.05
N GLY A 71 -3.37 -7.50 5.71
CA GLY A 71 -2.93 -6.20 6.22
C GLY A 71 -2.63 -5.21 5.10
N VAL A 72 -2.85 -3.91 5.37
CA VAL A 72 -2.60 -2.80 4.43
C VAL A 72 -1.16 -2.77 3.92
N LEU A 73 -0.20 -3.20 4.74
CA LEU A 73 1.22 -3.26 4.39
C LEU A 73 1.72 -4.66 4.00
N ALA A 74 0.81 -5.62 3.81
CA ALA A 74 1.20 -6.92 3.30
C ALA A 74 1.81 -6.75 1.90
N LEU A 75 3.05 -7.21 1.72
CA LEU A 75 3.73 -7.10 0.43
C LEU A 75 3.08 -8.05 -0.56
N LEU A 76 3.00 -7.65 -1.83
CA LEU A 76 2.49 -8.53 -2.88
C LEU A 76 3.26 -9.86 -2.97
N ASP A 77 4.57 -9.84 -2.69
CA ASP A 77 5.42 -11.04 -2.64
C ASP A 77 5.03 -11.97 -1.47
N ASP A 78 4.80 -11.41 -0.28
CA ASP A 78 4.34 -12.17 0.88
C ASP A 78 2.97 -12.79 0.62
N ILE A 79 2.09 -12.01 -0.01
CA ILE A 79 0.74 -12.40 -0.41
C ILE A 79 0.79 -13.57 -1.42
N GLU A 80 1.61 -13.47 -2.48
CA GLU A 80 1.78 -14.50 -3.51
C GLU A 80 2.28 -15.84 -2.92
N LYS A 81 3.21 -15.76 -1.96
CA LYS A 81 3.85 -16.93 -1.33
C LYS A 81 3.11 -17.44 -0.09
N ASN A 82 2.04 -16.79 0.34
CA ASN A 82 1.38 -17.14 1.59
C ASN A 82 0.58 -18.45 1.46
N ALA A 83 0.94 -19.45 2.26
CA ALA A 83 0.29 -20.77 2.24
C ALA A 83 -1.21 -20.71 2.59
N ILE A 84 -1.62 -19.79 3.48
CA ILE A 84 -3.05 -19.59 3.83
C ILE A 84 -3.81 -19.15 2.60
N ILE A 85 -3.23 -18.24 1.81
CA ILE A 85 -3.83 -17.72 0.60
C ILE A 85 -3.87 -18.80 -0.49
N GLN A 86 -2.75 -19.46 -0.76
CA GLN A 86 -2.68 -20.51 -1.79
C GLN A 86 -3.68 -21.65 -1.54
N LYS A 87 -3.91 -22.00 -0.27
CA LYS A 87 -4.84 -23.07 0.11
C LYS A 87 -6.32 -22.67 -0.01
N ASN A 88 -6.66 -21.42 0.28
CA ASN A 88 -8.05 -20.99 0.46
C ASN A 88 -8.65 -20.26 -0.76
N ILE A 89 -7.88 -20.05 -1.84
CA ILE A 89 -8.26 -19.04 -2.83
C ILE A 89 -8.22 -19.57 -4.28
N LEU A 90 -9.39 -20.01 -4.75
CA LEU A 90 -9.73 -20.07 -6.17
C LEU A 90 -9.87 -18.66 -6.81
N PHE A 91 -9.55 -17.57 -6.09
CA PHE A 91 -9.80 -16.18 -6.49
C PHE A 91 -8.60 -15.49 -7.19
N TYR A 92 -7.40 -16.11 -7.19
CA TYR A 92 -6.13 -15.44 -7.53
C TYR A 92 -5.84 -15.25 -9.02
N LEU A 93 -6.55 -15.92 -9.92
CA LEU A 93 -6.25 -15.82 -11.36
C LEU A 93 -6.48 -14.41 -11.93
N ASN A 94 -7.34 -13.57 -11.34
CA ASN A 94 -7.66 -12.26 -11.91
C ASN A 94 -6.73 -11.11 -11.48
N VAL A 95 -6.02 -11.23 -10.35
CA VAL A 95 -5.16 -10.15 -9.84
C VAL A 95 -3.72 -10.27 -10.36
N LEU A 96 -3.21 -11.50 -10.49
CA LEU A 96 -1.83 -11.78 -10.97
C LEU A 96 -1.63 -11.45 -12.46
N VAL A 97 -2.67 -11.61 -13.29
CA VAL A 97 -2.60 -11.27 -14.74
C VAL A 97 -2.30 -9.78 -14.97
N ARG A 98 -2.64 -8.89 -14.03
CA ARG A 98 -2.32 -7.46 -14.13
C ARG A 98 -0.92 -7.09 -13.60
N SER A 99 -0.34 -7.86 -12.69
CA SER A 99 0.97 -7.49 -12.08
C SER A 99 2.17 -7.94 -12.94
N GLN A 100 2.07 -9.07 -13.64
CA GLN A 100 3.12 -9.49 -14.58
C GLN A 100 3.17 -8.59 -15.82
N PHE A 101 2.01 -8.08 -16.27
CA PHE A 101 1.91 -7.16 -17.40
C PHE A 101 2.60 -5.80 -17.14
N LEU A 102 2.55 -5.29 -15.91
CA LEU A 102 3.21 -4.01 -15.54
C LEU A 102 4.73 -4.13 -15.36
N ARG A 103 5.30 -5.34 -15.26
CA ARG A 103 6.76 -5.52 -15.18
C ARG A 103 7.43 -5.60 -16.55
N SER A 104 6.72 -5.99 -17.61
CA SER A 104 7.29 -6.12 -18.96
C SER A 104 7.28 -4.81 -19.76
N GLU A 105 6.34 -3.90 -19.54
CA GLU A 105 6.24 -2.66 -20.35
C GLU A 105 7.17 -1.51 -19.91
N ILE A 106 7.81 -1.60 -18.74
CA ILE A 106 8.59 -0.48 -18.17
C ILE A 106 10.10 -0.59 -18.50
N TRP A 107 10.55 -1.65 -19.18
CA TRP A 107 11.97 -1.87 -19.51
C TRP A 107 12.27 -2.06 -21.01
N GLU A 108 11.33 -1.71 -21.90
CA GLU A 108 11.55 -1.73 -23.37
C GLU A 108 11.20 -0.40 -24.07
N GLN A 109 11.25 0.75 -23.38
CA GLN A 109 11.22 2.07 -24.01
C GLN A 109 12.37 2.96 -23.55
#